data_AF-A0AAW6HXR0-F1
#
_entry.id   AF-A0AAW6HXR0-F1
#
_cell.length_a   1.000
_cell.length_b   1.000
_cell.length_c   1.000
_cell.angle_alpha   90.00
_cell.angle_beta   90.00
_cell.angle_gamma   90.00
#
_symmetry.space_group_name_H-M   'P 1'
#
loop_
_entity.id
_entity.type
_entity.pdbx_description
1 polymer ?
#
loop_
_entity_poly.entity_id
_entity_poly.type
_entity_poly.pdbx_seq_one_letter_code
_entity_poly.pdbx_strand_id
1 'polypeptide(L)' 'MTRTVLLRYSKDGGCNWSAWVARDLGDIGVYQKRVRRYRLGQGRRWVFDIRITDPVVANLLAMSLQTAPGPA' A
#
# COMPACT_ATOMS: atom_id res chain seq x y z
N MET A 1 -13.53 -14.80 -7.40
CA MET A 1 -12.43 -14.62 -6.44
C MET A 1 -11.99 -13.17 -6.51
N THR A 2 -12.09 -12.41 -5.42
CA THR A 2 -11.71 -10.99 -5.40
C THR A 2 -10.19 -10.88 -5.35
N ARG A 3 -9.60 -10.19 -6.33
CA ARG A 3 -8.14 -10.02 -6.43
C ARG A 3 -7.71 -9.05 -5.33
N THR A 4 -6.73 -9.44 -4.53
CA THR A 4 -6.33 -8.63 -3.37
C THR A 4 -4.87 -8.23 -3.42
N VAL A 5 -4.63 -6.98 -3.02
CA VAL A 5 -3.30 -6.48 -2.69
C VAL A 5 -3.19 -6.38 -1.18
N LEU A 6 -2.16 -7.00 -0.63
CA LEU A 6 -1.77 -6.90 0.76
C LEU A 6 -0.75 -5.79 0.89
N LEU A 7 -1.01 -4.85 1.78
CA LEU A 7 -0.09 -3.75 2.08
C LEU A 7 0.19 -3.72 3.57
N ARG A 8 1.49 -3.58 3.90
CA ARG A 8 1.96 -3.18 5.22
C ARG A 8 3.00 -2.08 5.06
N TYR A 9 3.28 -1.38 6.15
CA TYR A 9 4.27 -0.33 6.15
C TYR A 9 5.03 -0.29 7.47
N SER A 10 6.25 0.21 7.39
CA SER A 10 7.09 0.56 8.52
C SER A 10 7.28 2.08 8.54
N LYS A 11 7.36 2.63 9.76
CA LYS A 11 7.56 4.05 10.03
C LYS A 11 8.99 4.37 10.51
N ASP A 12 9.75 3.33 10.79
CA ASP A 12 11.07 3.34 11.43
C ASP A 12 12.14 2.67 10.54
N GLY A 13 11.92 2.61 9.23
CA GLY A 13 12.93 2.13 8.28
C GLY A 13 13.03 0.61 8.14
N GLY A 14 11.98 -0.13 8.50
CA GLY A 14 11.89 -1.59 8.35
C GLY A 14 12.09 -2.38 9.64
N CYS A 15 12.30 -1.71 10.78
CA CYS A 15 12.47 -2.38 12.07
C CYS A 15 11.15 -2.90 12.62
N ASN A 16 10.09 -2.09 12.59
CA ASN A 16 8.74 -2.50 12.98
C ASN A 16 7.75 -2.35 11.83
N TRP A 17 6.82 -3.30 11.74
CA TRP A 17 5.85 -3.40 10.66
C TRP A 17 4.42 -3.33 11.19
N SER A 18 3.56 -2.60 10.47
CA SER A 18 2.12 -2.68 10.68
C SER A 18 1.59 -4.08 10.35
N ALA A 19 0.40 -4.41 10.85
CA ALA A 19 -0.34 -5.56 10.37
C ALA A 19 -0.59 -5.48 8.86
N TRP A 20 -0.69 -6.63 8.21
CA TRP A 20 -1.09 -6.75 6.82
C TRP A 20 -2.54 -6.31 6.64
N VAL A 21 -2.79 -5.48 5.63
CA VAL A 21 -4.13 -5.07 5.25
C VAL A 21 -4.39 -5.46 3.81
N ALA A 22 -5.44 -6.25 3.60
CA ALA A 22 -5.93 -6.57 2.27
C ALA A 22 -6.78 -5.42 1.70
N ARG A 23 -6.60 -5.14 0.42
CA ARG A 23 -7.44 -4.24 -0.37
C ARG A 23 -7.76 -4.88 -1.70
N ASP A 24 -8.94 -4.55 -2.21
CA ASP A 24 -9.39 -5.02 -3.49
C ASP A 24 -8.63 -4.33 -4.64
N LEU A 25 -8.04 -5.13 -5.52
CA LEU A 25 -7.30 -4.69 -6.70
C LEU A 25 -8.25 -4.44 -7.89
N GLY A 26 -9.51 -4.87 -7.79
CA GLY A 26 -10.51 -4.78 -8.85
C GLY A 26 -10.45 -5.94 -9.85
N ASP A 27 -11.28 -5.82 -10.88
CA ASP A 27 -11.49 -6.87 -11.87
C ASP A 27 -10.38 -6.92 -12.93
N ILE A 28 -10.24 -8.08 -13.57
CA ILE A 28 -9.31 -8.26 -14.71
C ILE A 28 -9.74 -7.34 -15.86
N GLY A 29 -8.80 -6.60 -16.42
CA GLY A 29 -9.04 -5.60 -17.48
C GLY A 29 -9.17 -4.16 -16.97
N VAL A 30 -9.32 -3.95 -15.65
CA VAL A 30 -9.33 -2.61 -15.05
C VAL A 30 -7.93 -2.23 -14.56
N TYR A 31 -7.20 -1.47 -15.37
CA TYR A 31 -5.80 -1.12 -15.08
C TYR A 31 -5.62 0.19 -14.30
N GLN A 32 -6.63 1.07 -14.28
CA GLN A 32 -6.52 2.41 -13.68
C GLN A 32 -7.04 2.50 -12.24
N LYS A 33 -7.36 1.36 -11.61
CA LYS A 33 -7.88 1.38 -10.24
C LYS A 33 -6.79 1.79 -9.26
N ARG A 34 -7.01 2.91 -8.56
CA ARG A 34 -6.08 3.42 -7.55
C ARG A 34 -6.44 2.89 -6.16
N VAL A 35 -5.61 1.99 -5.65
CA VAL A 35 -5.71 1.51 -4.26
C VAL A 35 -5.18 2.59 -3.32
N ARG A 36 -6.00 3.01 -2.35
CA ARG A 36 -5.68 4.11 -1.42
C ARG A 36 -5.80 3.64 0.03
N ARG A 37 -4.83 4.06 0.85
CA ARG A 37 -4.87 3.89 2.31
C ARG A 37 -4.54 5.22 2.97
N TYR A 38 -5.51 5.75 3.71
CA TYR A 38 -5.39 7.01 4.43
C TYR A 38 -5.09 6.77 5.91
N ARG A 39 -4.77 7.85 6.63
CA ARG A 39 -4.58 7.86 8.09
C ARG A 39 -3.47 6.91 8.55
N LEU A 40 -2.33 6.94 7.86
CA LEU A 40 -1.15 6.15 8.24
C LEU A 40 -0.49 6.67 9.55
N GLY A 41 -0.88 7.86 10.00
CA GLY A 41 -0.31 8.56 11.15
C GLY A 41 1.01 9.25 10.78
N GLN A 42 1.80 9.55 11.80
CA GLN A 42 3.10 10.20 11.63
C GLN A 42 4.22 9.16 11.53
N GLY A 43 5.28 9.50 10.80
CA GLY A 43 6.46 8.67 10.58
C GLY A 43 7.53 9.43 9.81
N ARG A 44 8.80 9.11 10.07
CA ARG A 44 9.95 9.78 9.44
C ARG A 44 10.58 8.95 8.33
N ARG A 45 10.66 7.62 8.52
CA ARG A 45 11.26 6.70 7.54
C ARG A 45 10.22 5.70 7.09
N TRP A 46 9.55 6.02 6.00
CA TRP A 46 8.51 5.18 5.44
C TRP A 46 9.10 4.07 4.57
N VAL A 47 8.74 2.82 4.86
CA VAL A 47 8.98 1.67 4.00
C VAL A 47 7.65 0.99 3.77
N PHE A 48 7.34 0.66 2.51
CA PHE A 48 6.10 -0.02 2.15
C PHE A 48 6.43 -1.39 1.59
N ASP A 49 5.70 -2.39 2.05
CA ASP A 49 5.80 -3.77 1.56
C ASP A 49 4.43 -4.18 1.03
N ILE A 50 4.44 -4.59 -0.24
CA ILE A 50 3.26 -4.81 -1.06
C ILE A 50 3.35 -6.22 -1.63
N ARG A 51 2.28 -6.99 -1.46
CA ARG A 51 2.14 -8.33 -2.03
C ARG A 51 0.83 -8.44 -2.79
N ILE A 52 0.86 -9.14 -3.90
CA ILE A 52 -0.33 -9.43 -4.70
C ILE A 52 -0.56 -10.93 -4.58
N THR A 53 -1.77 -11.31 -4.17
CA THR A 53 -2.13 -12.72 -3.93
C THR A 53 -2.60 -13.44 -5.19
N ASP A 54 -2.85 -12.67 -6.25
CA ASP A 54 -3.47 -13.15 -7.47
C ASP A 54 -2.47 -13.91 -8.36
N PRO A 55 -2.87 -15.04 -8.99
CA PRO A 55 -1.96 -15.90 -9.75
C PRO A 55 -1.59 -15.36 -11.14
N VAL A 56 -2.01 -14.15 -11.50
CA VAL A 56 -1.61 -13.51 -12.77
C VAL A 56 -0.83 -12.22 -12.53
N VAL A 57 -0.05 -11.81 -13.54
CA VAL A 57 0.80 -10.62 -13.48
C VAL A 57 -0.04 -9.38 -13.18
N ALA A 58 0.38 -8.63 -12.16
CA ALA A 58 -0.22 -7.37 -11.78
C ALA A 58 0.86 -6.30 -11.67
N ASN A 59 0.83 -5.35 -12.61
CA ASN A 59 1.81 -4.28 -12.68
C ASN A 59 1.35 -3.07 -11.86
N LEU A 60 2.16 -2.69 -10.87
CA LEU A 60 1.96 -1.46 -10.11
C LEU A 60 2.63 -0.31 -10.86
N LEU A 61 1.83 0.60 -11.41
CA LEU A 61 2.33 1.67 -12.27
C LEU A 61 3.04 2.78 -11.50
N ALA A 62 2.47 3.20 -10.37
CA ALA A 62 3.00 4.31 -9.59
C ALA A 62 2.59 4.20 -8.12
N MET A 63 3.48 4.67 -7.25
CA MET A 63 3.22 4.84 -5.84
C MET A 63 3.39 6.31 -5.46
N SER A 64 2.43 6.86 -4.71
CA SER A 64 2.51 8.21 -4.18
C SER A 64 2.12 8.21 -2.71
N LEU A 65 2.88 8.94 -1.91
CA LEU A 65 2.59 9.20 -0.51
C LEU A 65 2.28 10.68 -0.35
N GLN A 66 1.11 10.98 0.20
CA GLN A 66 0.76 12.35 0.58
C GLN A 66 1.12 12.55 2.04
N THR A 67 2.02 13.51 2.30
CA THR A 67 2.43 13.91 3.65
C THR A 67 2.12 15.38 3.87
N ALA A 68 1.87 15.73 5.13
CA ALA A 68 1.83 17.10 5.60
C ALA A 68 2.90 17.27 6.68
N PRO A 69 3.52 18.45 6.81
CA PRO A 69 4.43 18.73 7.91
C PRO A 69 3.69 18.55 9.25
N GLY A 70 4.40 17.98 10.23
CA GLY A 70 3.90 17.87 11.59
C GLY A 70 3.89 19.24 12.30
N PRO A 71 3.21 19.35 13.45
CA PRO A 71 3.29 20.55 14.28
C PRO A 71 4.75 20.82 14.68
N ALA A 72 5.10 22.11 14.75
CA ALA A 72 6.42 22.61 15.13
C ALA A 72 6.71 22.38 16.61
#